data_AF-A0A6A5RCH3-F1
#
_entry.id   AF-A0A6A5RCH3-F1
#
_cell.length_a   1.000
_cell.length_b   1.000
_cell.length_c   1.000
_cell.angle_alpha   90.00
_cell.angle_beta   90.00
_cell.angle_gamma   90.00
#
_symmetry.space_group_name_H-M   'P 1'
#
loop_
_entity.id
_entity.type
_entity.pdbx_description
1 polymer ?
#
loop_
_entity_poly.entity_id
_entity_poly.type
_entity_poly.pdbx_seq_one_letter_code
_entity_poly.pdbx_strand_id
1 'polypeptide(L)'
;MSLQAALSYIDSLKPGESFSYRQLAKKYRISRTTLTNHHQRQRRTNKDAHKDQRLLHPRNKAELVKYIKSFTETHCPPTRQIIINFATPLCS
;
A
#
# COMPACT_ATOMS: atom_id res chain seq x y z
N MET A 1 -10.37 19.64 -9.02
CA MET A 1 -10.40 19.86 -7.55
C MET A 1 -10.16 18.52 -6.87
N SER A 2 -9.19 18.45 -5.96
CA SER A 2 -8.60 17.19 -5.51
C SER A 2 -9.16 16.73 -4.15
N LEU A 3 -9.14 15.41 -3.92
CA LEU A 3 -9.44 14.77 -2.64
C LEU A 3 -8.67 15.41 -1.46
N GLN A 4 -7.43 15.82 -1.71
CA GLN A 4 -6.58 16.52 -0.75
C GLN A 4 -7.23 17.80 -0.20
N ALA A 5 -7.87 18.60 -1.06
CA ALA A 5 -8.48 19.86 -0.67
C ALA A 5 -9.72 19.65 0.22
N ALA A 6 -10.50 18.60 -0.05
CA ALA A 6 -11.64 18.23 0.77
C ALA A 6 -11.20 17.70 2.15
N LEU A 7 -10.11 16.95 2.22
CA LEU A 7 -9.55 16.45 3.48
C LEU A 7 -8.95 17.59 4.32
N SER A 8 -8.17 18.48 3.70
CA SER A 8 -7.60 19.64 4.38
C SER A 8 -8.69 20.57 4.94
N TYR A 9 -9.83 20.69 4.26
CA TYR A 9 -10.99 21.41 4.80
C TYR A 9 -11.50 20.75 6.09
N ILE A 10 -11.67 19.43 6.09
CA ILE A 10 -12.14 18.70 7.28
C ILE A 10 -11.14 18.85 8.43
N ASP A 11 -9.83 18.73 8.16
CA ASP A 11 -8.77 18.87 9.15
C ASP A 11 -8.67 20.30 9.73
N SER A 12 -9.19 21.31 9.03
CA SER A 12 -9.21 22.72 9.47
C SER A 12 -10.44 23.08 10.30
N LEU A 13 -11.44 22.20 10.38
CA LEU A 13 -12.64 22.43 11.20
C LEU A 13 -12.29 22.33 12.68
N LYS A 14 -13.00 23.09 13.52
CA LYS A 14 -12.78 23.01 14.97
C LYS A 14 -13.21 21.63 15.48
N PRO A 15 -12.55 21.09 16.52
CA PRO A 15 -13.01 19.88 17.18
C PRO A 15 -14.47 20.03 17.63
N GLY A 16 -15.35 19.16 17.15
CA GLY A 16 -16.79 19.19 17.45
C GLY A 16 -17.66 19.98 16.46
N GLU A 17 -17.07 20.63 15.46
CA GLU A 17 -17.82 21.27 14.38
C GLU A 17 -18.43 20.22 13.44
N SER A 18 -19.74 20.28 13.25
CA SER A 18 -20.45 19.30 12.43
C SER A 18 -20.33 19.62 10.94
N PHE A 19 -20.08 18.60 10.12
CA PHE A 19 -20.03 18.73 8.67
C PHE A 19 -20.72 17.55 7.98
N SER A 20 -21.23 17.79 6.77
CA SER A 20 -21.86 16.75 5.96
C SER A 20 -20.93 16.29 4.83
N TYR A 21 -20.55 15.01 4.84
CA TYR A 21 -19.79 14.40 3.73
C TYR A 21 -20.49 14.54 2.38
N ARG A 22 -21.82 14.56 2.35
CA ARG A 22 -22.60 14.66 1.11
C ARG A 22 -22.47 16.04 0.48
N GLN A 23 -22.54 17.08 1.30
CA GLN A 23 -22.36 18.47 0.85
C GLN A 23 -20.92 18.73 0.44
N LEU A 24 -19.94 18.23 1.21
CA LEU A 24 -18.53 18.39 0.90
C LEU A 24 -18.16 17.66 -0.40
N ALA A 25 -18.61 16.42 -0.57
CA ALA A 25 -18.42 15.65 -1.80
C ALA A 25 -18.98 16.37 -3.04
N LYS A 26 -20.17 16.99 -2.93
CA LYS A 26 -20.77 17.79 -4.01
C LYS A 26 -19.94 19.05 -4.30
N LYS A 27 -19.49 19.77 -3.27
CA LYS A 27 -18.67 20.99 -3.39
C LYS A 27 -17.35 20.72 -4.13
N TYR A 28 -16.68 19.63 -3.81
CA TYR A 28 -15.40 19.26 -4.42
C TYR A 28 -15.52 18.35 -5.64
N ARG A 29 -16.75 17.97 -6.04
CA ARG A 29 -17.05 17.04 -7.15
C ARG A 29 -16.34 15.68 -7.04
N ILE A 30 -16.33 15.12 -5.83
CA ILE A 30 -15.73 13.80 -5.53
C ILE A 30 -16.84 12.85 -5.09
N SER A 31 -16.65 11.54 -5.30
CA SER A 31 -17.55 10.55 -4.69
C SER A 31 -17.54 10.66 -3.17
N ARG A 32 -18.75 10.67 -2.57
CA ARG A 32 -18.94 10.63 -1.12
C ARG A 32 -18.21 9.43 -0.49
N THR A 33 -18.26 8.26 -1.13
CA THR A 33 -17.64 7.03 -0.61
C THR A 33 -16.12 7.15 -0.59
N THR A 34 -15.52 7.78 -1.61
CA THR A 34 -14.08 8.03 -1.65
C THR A 34 -13.65 8.96 -0.51
N LEU A 35 -14.41 10.03 -0.26
CA LEU A 35 -14.14 10.99 0.80
C LEU A 35 -14.26 10.38 2.20
N THR A 36 -15.36 9.64 2.47
CA THR A 36 -15.57 8.98 3.77
C THR A 36 -14.48 7.94 4.06
N ASN A 37 -14.18 7.07 3.09
CA ASN A 37 -13.24 5.99 3.33
C ASN A 37 -11.81 6.50 3.55
N HIS A 38 -11.46 7.64 2.94
CA HIS A 38 -10.16 8.26 3.14
C HIS A 38 -10.08 9.00 4.48
N HIS A 39 -11.09 9.81 4.82
CA HIS A 39 -11.10 10.55 6.09
C HIS A 39 -11.13 9.62 7.32
N GLN A 40 -11.93 8.56 7.27
CA GLN A 40 -12.00 7.56 8.34
C GLN A 40 -10.84 6.55 8.33
N ARG A 41 -9.82 6.77 7.48
CA ARG A 41 -8.65 5.88 7.30
C ARG A 41 -9.03 4.41 7.04
N GLN A 42 -10.22 4.15 6.50
CA GLN A 42 -10.66 2.79 6.13
C GLN A 42 -9.90 2.26 4.92
N ARG A 43 -9.28 3.15 4.13
CA ARG A 43 -8.31 2.74 3.10
C ARG A 43 -6.92 2.65 3.73
N ARG A 44 -6.39 1.43 3.80
CA ARG A 44 -4.94 1.23 3.93
C ARG A 44 -4.27 1.87 2.71
N THR A 45 -3.15 2.55 2.90
CA THR A 45 -2.37 3.02 1.75
C THR A 45 -1.91 1.79 0.95
N ASN A 46 -1.67 1.93 -0.36
CA ASN A 46 -1.11 0.81 -1.14
C ASN A 46 0.19 0.29 -0.51
N LYS A 47 0.99 1.16 0.11
CA LYS A 47 2.21 0.78 0.83
C LYS A 47 1.91 -0.10 2.05
N ASP A 48 0.88 0.22 2.82
CA ASP A 48 0.49 -0.56 4.00
C ASP A 48 -0.16 -1.88 3.60
N ALA A 49 -1.02 -1.87 2.57
CA ALA A 49 -1.54 -3.11 1.98
C ALA A 49 -0.41 -4.02 1.46
N HIS A 50 0.62 -3.45 0.81
CA HIS A 50 1.80 -4.21 0.40
C HIS A 50 2.65 -4.71 1.55
N LYS A 51 2.70 -4.01 2.70
CA LYS A 51 3.37 -4.52 3.91
C LYS A 51 2.62 -5.71 4.47
N ASP A 52 1.30 -5.63 4.55
CA ASP A 52 0.46 -6.69 5.13
C ASP A 52 0.37 -7.93 4.23
N GLN A 53 0.47 -7.77 2.91
CA GLN A 53 0.43 -8.87 1.93
C GLN A 53 1.81 -9.52 1.69
N ARG A 54 2.87 -9.06 2.37
CA ARG A 54 4.21 -9.63 2.19
C ARG A 54 4.35 -10.96 2.92
N LEU A 55 4.59 -12.02 2.16
CA LEU A 55 4.98 -13.33 2.68
C LEU A 55 6.46 -13.38 3.11
N LEU A 56 7.27 -12.43 2.65
CA LEU A 56 8.70 -12.37 2.92
C LEU A 56 9.08 -11.04 3.54
N HIS A 57 9.88 -11.10 4.60
CA HIS A 57 10.48 -9.92 5.20
C HIS A 57 11.34 -9.16 4.15
N PRO A 58 11.35 -7.81 4.11
CA PRO A 58 12.10 -7.04 3.12
C PRO A 58 13.58 -7.44 2.98
N ARG A 59 14.23 -7.78 4.10
CA ARG A 59 15.62 -8.28 4.11
C ARG A 59 15.76 -9.59 3.32
N ASN A 60 14.91 -10.57 3.62
CA ASN A 60 14.93 -11.89 2.97
C ASN A 60 14.64 -11.78 1.47
N LYS A 61 13.74 -10.86 1.08
CA LYS A 61 13.48 -10.57 -0.33
C LYS A 61 14.72 -9.99 -1.03
N ALA A 62 15.46 -9.09 -0.38
CA ALA A 62 16.69 -8.53 -0.94
C ALA A 62 17.78 -9.59 -1.11
N GLU A 63 17.92 -10.49 -0.13
CA GLU A 63 18.84 -11.63 -0.19
C GLU A 63 18.46 -12.60 -1.33
N LEU A 64 17.18 -12.96 -1.47
CA LEU A 64 16.69 -13.79 -2.57
C LEU A 64 16.94 -13.15 -3.94
N VAL A 65 16.71 -11.84 -4.08
CA VAL A 65 17.01 -11.11 -5.33
C VAL A 65 18.51 -11.13 -5.63
N LYS A 66 19.37 -10.95 -4.62
CA LYS A 66 20.82 -11.02 -4.79
C LYS A 66 21.25 -12.42 -5.24
N TYR A 67 20.68 -13.46 -4.63
CA TYR A 67 20.95 -14.85 -4.98
C TYR A 67 20.53 -15.17 -6.43
N ILE A 68 19.33 -14.75 -6.86
CA ILE A 68 18.89 -14.95 -8.25
C ILE A 68 19.82 -14.22 -9.23
N LYS A 69 20.23 -12.99 -8.91
CA LYS A 69 21.13 -12.19 -9.75
C LYS A 69 22.50 -12.87 -9.94
N SER A 70 23.10 -13.38 -8.87
CA SER A 70 24.39 -14.08 -8.98
C SER A 70 24.32 -15.33 -9.86
N PHE A 71 23.16 -16.02 -9.90
CA PHE A 71 22.94 -17.15 -10.79
C PHE A 71 22.74 -16.73 -12.26
N THR A 72 22.05 -15.62 -12.50
CA THR A 72 21.92 -15.08 -13.86
C THR A 72 23.25 -14.56 -14.42
N GLU A 73 24.11 -13.99 -13.57
CA GLU A 73 25.45 -13.52 -13.94
C GLU A 73 26.39 -14.68 -14.30
N THR A 74 26.21 -15.86 -13.69
CA THR A 74 26.96 -17.08 -14.01
C THR A 74 26.35 -17.89 -15.16
N HIS A 75 25.44 -17.29 -15.94
CA HIS A 75 24.72 -17.93 -17.05
C HIS A 75 23.93 -19.19 -16.67
N CYS A 76 23.59 -19.36 -15.39
CA CYS A 76 22.79 -20.47 -14.89
C CYS A 76 21.53 -19.92 -14.22
N PRO A 77 20.53 -19.45 -14.99
CA PRO A 77 19.31 -18.90 -14.40
C PRO A 77 18.64 -19.96 -13.51
N PRO A 78 18.25 -19.61 -12.27
CA PRO A 78 17.71 -20.59 -11.35
C PRO A 78 16.33 -21.04 -11.84
N THR A 79 16.06 -22.35 -11.77
CA THR A 79 14.73 -22.87 -12.09
C THR A 79 13.73 -22.44 -11.03
N ARG A 80 12.44 -22.44 -11.38
CA ARG A 80 11.35 -22.13 -10.45
C ARG A 80 11.42 -22.99 -9.18
N GLN A 81 11.83 -24.25 -9.30
CA GLN A 81 11.96 -25.16 -8.16
C GLN A 81 13.08 -24.73 -7.20
N ILE A 82 14.23 -24.28 -7.72
CA ILE A 82 15.34 -23.76 -6.90
C ILE A 82 14.89 -22.51 -6.12
N ILE A 83 14.17 -21.61 -6.79
CA ILE A 83 13.63 -20.39 -6.16
C ILE A 83 12.65 -20.75 -5.04
N ILE A 84 11.76 -21.72 -5.26
CA ILE A 84 10.83 -22.20 -4.23
C ILE A 84 11.62 -22.77 -3.05
N ASN A 85 12.50 -23.74 -3.29
CA ASN A 85 13.27 -24.38 -2.22
C ASN A 85 14.05 -23.37 -1.35
N PHE A 86 14.57 -22.31 -1.96
CA PHE A 86 15.26 -21.24 -1.24
C PHE A 86 14.31 -20.31 -0.48
N ALA A 87 13.14 -19.99 -1.04
CA ALA A 87 12.17 -19.07 -0.45
C ALA A 87 11.34 -19.70 0.68
N THR A 88 10.99 -20.99 0.59
CA THR A 88 10.15 -21.69 1.57
C THR A 88 10.64 -21.54 3.02
N PRO A 89 11.93 -21.76 3.36
CA PRO A 89 12.40 -21.58 4.74
C PRO A 89 12.46 -20.11 5.19
N LEU A 90 12.36 -19.16 4.26
CA LEU A 90 12.39 -17.71 4.55
C LEU A 90 11.00 -17.11 4.75
N CYS A 91 9.96 -17.85 4.37
CA CYS A 91 8.55 -17.53 4.58
C CYS A 91 8.13 -18.07 5.96
N SER A 92 8.06 -17.20 6.96
CA SER A 92 7.51 -17.48 8.30
C SER A 92 6.26 -16.63 8.54
#